data_AF-A0A1Q2HYK9-F1
#
_entry.id   AF-A0A1Q2HYK9-F1
#
_cell.length_a   1.000
_cell.length_b   1.000
_cell.length_c   1.000
_cell.angle_alpha   90.00
_cell.angle_beta   90.00
_cell.angle_gamma   90.00
#
_symmetry.space_group_name_H-M   'P 1'
#
loop_
_entity.id
_entity.type
_entity.pdbx_description
1 polymer ?
#
loop_
_entity_poly.entity_id
_entity_poly.type
_entity_poly.pdbx_seq_one_letter_code
_entity_poly.pdbx_strand_id
1 'polypeptide(L)'
;MTASQISIDQATIAAKAADEKLATNIAVIDVSNVMAITDIFVIASADNERQVASIVEEVEAELTDAGAEPKRREGNRENRWVLLDYGNFVVHVQRDAERDFYGLDRLYADCPVIAVEGVPEYQRPGTFSDDAEQTREAERIEDLPLAGEGPDADEW
;
A
#
# COMPACT_ATOMS: atom_id res chain seq x y z
N MET A 1 -0.80 1.60 -20.70
CA MET A 1 -0.52 0.18 -21.03
C MET A 1 -1.13 -0.68 -19.93
N THR A 2 -1.23 -1.99 -20.07
CA THR A 2 -1.64 -2.87 -18.95
C THR A 2 -0.40 -3.47 -18.33
N ALA A 3 -0.45 -3.84 -17.05
CA ALA A 3 0.68 -4.45 -16.34
C ALA A 3 1.23 -5.67 -17.08
N SER A 4 2.55 -5.88 -17.02
CA SER A 4 3.19 -7.05 -17.63
C SER A 4 2.84 -8.34 -16.87
N GLN A 5 2.82 -9.48 -17.57
CA GLN A 5 2.48 -10.77 -16.94
C GLN A 5 3.45 -11.11 -15.79
N ILE A 6 4.73 -10.81 -15.93
CA ILE A 6 5.74 -11.05 -14.89
C ILE A 6 5.40 -10.25 -13.63
N SER A 7 5.01 -8.98 -13.78
CA SER A 7 4.57 -8.15 -12.65
C SER A 7 3.33 -8.74 -11.97
N ILE A 8 2.35 -9.22 -12.74
CA ILE A 8 1.12 -9.83 -12.21
C ILE A 8 1.44 -11.11 -11.42
N ASP A 9 2.29 -11.98 -11.96
CA ASP A 9 2.66 -13.25 -11.32
C ASP A 9 3.37 -13.00 -9.98
N GLN A 10 4.32 -12.05 -9.94
CA GLN A 10 5.05 -11.69 -8.72
C GLN A 10 4.16 -10.99 -7.70
N ALA A 11 3.30 -10.06 -8.14
CA ALA A 11 2.34 -9.40 -7.25
C ALA A 11 1.32 -10.40 -6.67
N THR A 12 0.97 -11.44 -7.42
CA THR A 12 0.12 -12.53 -6.95
C THR A 12 0.79 -13.34 -5.83
N ILE A 13 2.09 -13.61 -5.93
CA ILE A 13 2.87 -14.26 -4.87
C ILE A 13 2.86 -13.39 -3.61
N ALA A 14 3.16 -12.09 -3.75
CA ALA A 14 3.14 -11.15 -2.62
C ALA A 14 1.77 -11.08 -1.93
N ALA A 15 0.68 -11.02 -2.70
CA ALA A 15 -0.68 -10.97 -2.15
C ALA A 15 -1.04 -12.24 -1.38
N LYS A 16 -0.63 -13.41 -1.88
CA LYS A 16 -0.85 -14.70 -1.20
C LYS A 16 -0.02 -14.83 0.07
N ALA A 17 1.24 -14.42 0.03
CA ALA A 17 2.11 -14.40 1.21
C ALA A 17 1.55 -13.48 2.31
N ALA A 18 0.99 -12.33 1.93
CA ALA A 18 0.31 -11.44 2.87
C ALA A 18 -0.94 -12.10 3.47
N ASP A 19 -1.77 -12.74 2.64
CA ASP A 19 -2.98 -13.47 3.09
C ASP A 19 -2.64 -14.62 4.06
N GLU A 20 -1.55 -15.35 3.82
CA GLU A 20 -1.06 -16.42 4.70
C GLU A 20 -0.71 -15.90 6.10
N LYS A 21 -0.25 -14.65 6.20
CA LYS A 21 -0.03 -13.95 7.48
C LYS A 21 -1.25 -13.18 7.99
N LEU A 22 -2.43 -13.54 7.50
CA LEU A 22 -3.72 -12.97 7.90
C LEU A 22 -3.79 -11.45 7.69
N ALA A 23 -3.08 -10.94 6.68
CA ALA A 23 -3.22 -9.55 6.29
C ALA A 23 -4.65 -9.26 5.85
N THR A 24 -5.11 -8.05 6.10
CA THR A 24 -6.47 -7.61 5.75
C THR A 24 -6.44 -6.67 4.56
N ASN A 25 -7.58 -6.53 3.89
CA ASN A 25 -7.80 -5.51 2.87
C ASN A 25 -6.73 -5.51 1.74
N ILE A 26 -6.34 -6.69 1.26
CA ILE A 26 -5.24 -6.86 0.31
C ILE A 26 -5.67 -6.41 -1.09
N ALA A 27 -5.15 -5.28 -1.56
CA ALA A 27 -5.42 -4.73 -2.88
C ALA A 27 -4.26 -4.99 -3.84
N VAL A 28 -4.56 -5.50 -5.05
CA VAL A 28 -3.59 -5.55 -6.15
C VAL A 28 -4.08 -4.60 -7.25
N ILE A 29 -3.35 -3.51 -7.49
CA ILE A 29 -3.80 -2.39 -8.30
C ILE A 29 -2.87 -2.22 -9.50
N ASP A 30 -3.42 -2.23 -10.72
CA ASP A 30 -2.68 -1.91 -11.94
C ASP A 30 -2.51 -0.39 -12.08
N VAL A 31 -1.29 0.09 -11.83
CA VAL A 31 -0.91 1.50 -11.93
C VAL A 31 -0.12 1.81 -13.21
N SER A 32 0.05 0.85 -14.12
CA SER A 32 0.86 0.98 -15.35
C SER A 32 0.32 2.01 -16.37
N ASN A 33 -0.90 2.50 -16.18
CA ASN A 33 -1.47 3.59 -16.98
C ASN A 33 -1.15 4.99 -16.43
N VAL A 34 -0.81 5.09 -15.15
CA VAL A 34 -0.56 6.37 -14.46
C VAL A 34 0.89 6.51 -14.01
N MET A 35 1.64 5.41 -13.94
CA MET A 35 3.05 5.37 -13.59
C MET A 35 3.91 4.86 -14.75
N ALA A 36 5.10 5.45 -14.91
CA ALA A 36 6.00 5.12 -16.01
C ALA A 36 6.96 3.95 -15.71
N ILE A 37 7.15 3.61 -14.44
CA ILE A 37 8.17 2.64 -13.99
C ILE A 37 7.52 1.42 -13.34
N THR A 38 6.58 1.66 -12.41
CA THR A 38 5.89 0.61 -11.66
C THR A 38 4.59 0.22 -12.36
N ASP A 39 4.36 -1.08 -12.52
CA ASP A 39 3.14 -1.61 -13.11
C ASP A 39 2.05 -1.85 -12.06
N ILE A 40 2.42 -2.33 -10.87
CA ILE A 40 1.48 -2.83 -9.87
C ILE A 40 1.83 -2.34 -8.46
N PHE A 41 0.79 -1.98 -7.70
CA PHE A 41 0.85 -1.88 -6.25
C PHE A 41 0.12 -3.03 -5.58
N VAL A 42 0.77 -3.65 -4.60
CA VAL A 42 0.14 -4.55 -3.64
C VAL A 42 0.04 -3.81 -2.32
N ILE A 43 -1.16 -3.63 -1.78
CA ILE A 43 -1.40 -2.90 -0.52
C ILE A 43 -2.05 -3.86 0.46
N ALA A 44 -1.44 -4.06 1.62
CA ALA A 44 -1.92 -4.95 2.67
C ALA A 44 -2.01 -4.21 4.01
N SER A 45 -3.10 -4.45 4.73
CA SER A 45 -3.33 -3.93 6.09
C SER A 45 -2.94 -4.96 7.15
N ALA A 46 -2.58 -4.47 8.34
CA ALA A 46 -2.34 -5.28 9.52
C ALA A 46 -2.81 -4.58 10.81
N ASP A 47 -3.18 -5.34 11.84
CA ASP A 47 -3.73 -4.77 13.07
C ASP A 47 -2.65 -4.09 13.94
N ASN A 48 -1.41 -4.59 13.86
CA ASN A 48 -0.30 -4.15 14.71
C ASN A 48 1.07 -4.31 14.03
N GLU A 49 2.08 -3.66 14.59
CA GLU A 49 3.45 -3.58 14.07
C GLU A 49 4.12 -4.95 13.93
N ARG A 50 3.83 -5.88 14.85
CA ARG A 50 4.39 -7.24 14.80
C ARG A 50 3.81 -8.01 13.61
N GLN A 51 2.53 -7.81 13.31
CA GLN A 51 1.91 -8.42 12.15
C GLN A 51 2.46 -7.80 10.85
N VAL A 52 2.64 -6.48 10.79
CA VAL A 52 3.32 -5.82 9.64
C VAL A 52 4.68 -6.47 9.39
N ALA A 53 5.51 -6.61 10.42
CA ALA A 53 6.82 -7.25 10.29
C ALA A 53 6.70 -8.70 9.77
N SER A 54 5.76 -9.49 10.29
CA SER A 54 5.56 -10.87 9.83
C SER A 54 5.09 -10.99 8.38
N ILE A 55 4.23 -10.08 7.92
CA ILE A 55 3.76 -10.03 6.53
C ILE A 55 4.94 -9.69 5.61
N VAL A 56 5.73 -8.67 5.98
CA VAL A 56 6.91 -8.26 5.23
C VAL A 56 7.91 -9.42 5.09
N GLU A 57 8.24 -10.08 6.19
CA GLU A 57 9.17 -11.21 6.19
C GLU A 57 8.68 -12.36 5.28
N GLU A 58 7.39 -12.66 5.29
CA GLU A 58 6.82 -13.70 4.43
C GLU A 58 6.84 -13.32 2.94
N VAL A 59 6.46 -12.08 2.63
CA VAL A 59 6.48 -11.57 1.27
C VAL A 59 7.91 -11.61 0.71
N GLU A 60 8.90 -11.18 1.51
CA GLU A 60 10.31 -11.28 1.14
C GLU A 60 10.71 -12.75 0.91
N ALA A 61 10.37 -13.66 1.82
CA ALA A 61 10.72 -15.08 1.72
C ALA A 61 10.14 -15.76 0.47
N GLU A 62 8.83 -15.61 0.22
CA GLU A 62 8.15 -16.23 -0.92
C GLU A 62 8.64 -15.65 -2.26
N LEU A 63 8.95 -14.36 -2.32
CA LEU A 63 9.51 -13.74 -3.51
C LEU A 63 10.96 -14.14 -3.76
N THR A 64 11.78 -14.27 -2.71
CA THR A 64 13.15 -14.82 -2.82
C THR A 64 13.11 -16.24 -3.37
N ASP A 65 12.20 -17.10 -2.89
CA ASP A 65 12.03 -18.46 -3.41
C ASP A 65 11.56 -18.48 -4.88
N ALA A 66 10.81 -17.46 -5.30
CA ALA A 66 10.45 -17.21 -6.71
C ALA A 66 11.56 -16.53 -7.53
N GLY A 67 12.73 -16.25 -6.95
CA GLY A 67 13.88 -15.64 -7.62
C GLY A 67 13.79 -14.12 -7.79
N ALA A 68 13.01 -13.44 -6.97
CA ALA A 68 12.81 -11.99 -6.97
C ALA A 68 13.27 -11.36 -5.64
N GLU A 69 14.23 -10.44 -5.71
CA GLU A 69 14.75 -9.73 -4.55
C GLU A 69 14.29 -8.27 -4.54
N PRO A 70 13.93 -7.70 -3.37
CA PRO A 70 13.59 -6.29 -3.27
C PRO A 70 14.83 -5.45 -3.59
N LYS A 71 14.68 -4.45 -4.45
CA LYS A 71 15.72 -3.47 -4.75
C LYS A 71 15.94 -2.52 -3.59
N ARG A 72 14.86 -2.17 -2.90
CA ARG A 72 14.87 -1.34 -1.69
C ARG A 72 13.77 -1.77 -0.75
N ARG A 73 14.07 -1.61 0.53
CA ARG A 73 13.11 -1.68 1.63
C ARG A 73 13.13 -0.34 2.35
N GLU A 74 11.96 0.27 2.48
CA GLU A 74 11.75 1.51 3.22
C GLU A 74 10.71 1.26 4.32
N GLY A 75 10.70 2.11 5.36
CA GLY A 75 9.74 2.00 6.45
C GLY A 75 10.25 2.69 7.71
N ASN A 76 9.32 2.97 8.63
CA ASN A 76 9.70 3.53 9.92
C ASN A 76 10.26 2.45 10.86
N ARG A 77 11.00 2.87 11.90
CA ARG A 77 11.68 1.94 12.83
C ARG A 77 10.71 1.06 13.61
N GLU A 78 9.45 1.47 13.68
CA GLU A 78 8.40 0.80 14.44
C GLU A 78 7.59 -0.20 13.59
N ASN A 79 7.82 -0.30 12.27
CA ASN A 79 7.00 -1.11 11.36
C ASN A 79 5.50 -0.70 11.37
N ARG A 80 5.19 0.59 11.51
CA ARG A 80 3.83 1.08 11.26
C ARG A 80 3.50 1.06 9.76
N TRP A 81 4.51 1.26 8.92
CA TRP A 81 4.45 1.04 7.48
C TRP A 81 5.81 0.57 6.95
N VAL A 82 5.76 -0.30 5.96
CA VAL A 82 6.91 -0.83 5.24
C VAL A 82 6.59 -0.87 3.75
N LEU A 83 7.57 -0.50 2.94
CA LEU A 83 7.51 -0.51 1.49
C LEU A 83 8.63 -1.41 0.95
N LEU A 84 8.27 -2.37 0.11
CA LEU A 84 9.19 -3.23 -0.63
C LEU A 84 9.14 -2.88 -2.12
N ASP A 85 10.23 -2.34 -2.66
CA ASP A 85 10.34 -1.93 -4.05
C ASP A 85 11.07 -2.99 -4.87
N TYR A 86 10.37 -3.68 -5.77
CA TYR A 86 10.93 -4.63 -6.75
C TYR A 86 11.18 -3.96 -8.12
N GLY A 87 10.78 -2.70 -8.27
CA GLY A 87 10.88 -1.86 -9.46
C GLY A 87 9.66 -1.98 -10.38
N ASN A 88 9.33 -3.18 -10.85
CA ASN A 88 8.16 -3.41 -11.69
C ASN A 88 6.86 -3.51 -10.89
N PHE A 89 6.93 -3.86 -9.60
CA PHE A 89 5.83 -3.74 -8.65
C PHE A 89 6.36 -3.30 -7.29
N VAL A 90 5.47 -2.78 -6.45
CA VAL A 90 5.79 -2.33 -5.09
C VAL A 90 4.76 -2.91 -4.13
N VAL A 91 5.22 -3.35 -2.96
CA VAL A 91 4.37 -3.84 -1.87
C VAL A 91 4.36 -2.83 -0.73
N HIS A 92 3.18 -2.39 -0.34
CA HIS A 92 2.92 -1.57 0.84
C HIS A 92 2.27 -2.44 1.91
N VAL A 93 2.94 -2.58 3.06
CA VAL A 93 2.39 -3.23 4.25
C VAL A 93 2.31 -2.19 5.34
N GLN A 94 1.12 -1.90 5.84
CA GLN A 94 0.92 -0.81 6.78
C GLN A 94 -0.21 -1.14 7.74
N ARG A 95 -0.27 -0.47 8.90
CA ARG A 95 -1.45 -0.62 9.75
C ARG A 95 -2.62 0.17 9.18
N ASP A 96 -3.81 -0.14 9.68
CA ASP A 96 -5.04 0.52 9.20
C ASP A 96 -5.01 2.05 9.40
N ALA A 97 -4.45 2.54 10.50
CA ALA A 97 -4.34 3.97 10.76
C ALA A 97 -3.47 4.70 9.71
N GLU A 98 -2.30 4.14 9.38
CA GLU A 98 -1.44 4.69 8.33
C GLU A 98 -2.08 4.57 6.95
N ARG A 99 -2.81 3.47 6.68
CA ARG A 99 -3.54 3.31 5.42
C ARG A 99 -4.60 4.38 5.21
N ASP A 100 -5.39 4.64 6.24
CA ASP A 100 -6.44 5.65 6.21
C ASP A 100 -5.85 7.05 6.07
N PHE A 101 -4.75 7.33 6.78
CA PHE A 101 -4.06 8.62 6.73
C PHE A 101 -3.43 8.90 5.35
N TYR A 102 -2.66 7.94 4.82
CA TYR A 102 -1.99 8.11 3.53
C TYR A 102 -2.95 8.00 2.34
N GLY A 103 -4.06 7.29 2.51
CA GLY A 103 -5.15 7.25 1.54
C GLY A 103 -4.74 6.75 0.16
N LEU A 104 -3.81 5.78 0.07
CA LEU A 104 -3.36 5.22 -1.20
C LEU A 104 -4.52 4.60 -2.00
N ASP A 105 -5.47 3.96 -1.31
CA ASP A 105 -6.71 3.45 -1.89
C ASP A 105 -7.51 4.54 -2.62
N ARG A 106 -7.50 5.77 -2.11
CA ARG A 106 -8.13 6.93 -2.75
C ARG A 106 -7.28 7.47 -3.89
N LEU A 107 -5.97 7.58 -3.70
CA LEU A 107 -5.07 8.14 -4.71
C LEU A 107 -5.13 7.33 -6.02
N TYR A 108 -5.29 6.00 -5.91
CA TYR A 108 -5.40 5.09 -7.04
C TYR A 108 -6.84 4.55 -7.20
N ALA A 109 -7.84 5.40 -6.91
CA ALA A 109 -9.26 5.09 -7.04
C ALA A 109 -9.67 4.66 -8.45
N ASP A 110 -9.10 5.32 -9.46
CA ASP A 110 -9.44 5.11 -10.88
C ASP A 110 -8.62 3.98 -11.53
N CYS A 111 -7.71 3.36 -10.78
CA CYS A 111 -6.88 2.27 -11.29
C CYS A 111 -7.60 0.92 -11.20
N PRO A 112 -7.46 0.04 -12.21
CA PRO A 112 -8.03 -1.30 -12.18
C PRO A 112 -7.49 -2.13 -11.02
N VAL A 113 -8.37 -2.95 -10.42
CA VAL A 113 -7.99 -3.94 -9.41
C VAL A 113 -7.86 -5.30 -10.09
N ILE A 114 -6.78 -6.02 -9.78
CA ILE A 114 -6.50 -7.36 -10.27
C ILE A 114 -6.97 -8.36 -9.20
N ALA A 115 -7.88 -9.26 -9.57
CA ALA A 115 -8.33 -10.32 -8.69
C ALA A 115 -7.24 -11.40 -8.56
N VAL A 116 -6.97 -11.83 -7.33
CA VAL A 116 -6.01 -12.90 -7.04
C VAL A 116 -6.76 -14.13 -6.53
N GLU A 117 -6.59 -15.26 -7.22
CA GLU A 117 -7.23 -16.51 -6.81
C GLU A 117 -6.75 -16.95 -5.42
N GLY A 118 -7.69 -17.22 -4.52
CA GLY A 118 -7.44 -17.67 -3.16
C GLY A 118 -7.31 -16.54 -2.12
N VAL A 119 -7.21 -15.29 -2.56
CA VAL A 119 -7.18 -14.11 -1.68
C VAL A 119 -8.59 -13.47 -1.67
N PRO A 120 -9.11 -13.04 -0.52
CA PRO A 120 -10.39 -12.33 -0.45
C PRO A 120 -10.42 -11.13 -1.41
N GLU A 121 -11.55 -10.94 -2.11
CA GLU A 121 -11.68 -9.80 -3.03
C GLU A 121 -11.56 -8.47 -2.28
N TYR A 122 -10.62 -7.65 -2.73
CA TYR A 122 -10.49 -6.28 -2.27
C TYR A 122 -11.77 -5.50 -2.54
N GLN A 123 -12.38 -4.98 -1.48
CA GLN A 123 -13.46 -4.02 -1.58
C GLN A 123 -12.88 -2.64 -1.37
N ARG A 124 -12.92 -1.83 -2.42
CA ARG A 124 -12.54 -0.42 -2.32
C ARG A 124 -13.38 0.23 -1.21
N PRO A 125 -12.76 0.84 -0.19
CA PRO A 125 -13.51 1.51 0.87
C PRO A 125 -14.46 2.55 0.24
N GLY A 126 -15.78 2.36 0.44
CA GLY A 126 -16.82 3.20 -0.17
C GLY A 126 -17.06 4.51 0.57
N THR A 127 -16.41 4.71 1.72
CA THR A 127 -16.51 5.91 2.53
C THR A 127 -15.15 6.17 3.14
N PHE A 128 -14.39 7.04 2.50
CA PHE A 128 -13.30 7.73 3.16
C PHE A 128 -13.93 8.92 3.88
N SER A 129 -13.46 9.27 5.08
CA SER A 129 -13.94 10.47 5.78
C SER A 129 -13.98 11.65 4.81
N ASP A 130 -15.12 12.34 4.77
CA ASP A 130 -15.32 13.62 4.06
C ASP A 130 -14.47 14.77 4.65
N ASP A 131 -13.43 14.48 5.43
CA ASP A 131 -12.43 15.49 5.82
C ASP A 131 -11.74 16.12 4.59
N ALA A 132 -11.90 15.54 3.40
CA ALA A 132 -11.48 16.16 2.14
C ALA A 132 -12.58 16.94 1.38
N GLU A 133 -13.83 16.95 1.85
CA GLU A 133 -14.82 17.95 1.46
C GLU A 133 -14.60 19.30 2.16
N GLN A 134 -13.62 19.40 3.07
CA GLN A 134 -12.99 20.69 3.34
C GLN A 134 -12.15 21.09 2.13
N THR A 135 -12.82 21.53 1.06
CA THR A 135 -12.24 22.51 0.16
C THR A 135 -11.78 23.63 1.07
N ARG A 136 -10.47 23.76 1.25
CA ARG A 136 -9.86 24.74 2.15
C ARG A 136 -10.16 26.12 1.57
N GLU A 137 -11.27 26.73 1.97
CA GLU A 137 -11.56 28.13 1.70
C GLU A 137 -10.57 28.98 2.52
N ALA A 138 -9.38 29.18 1.98
CA ALA A 138 -8.40 30.12 2.52
C ALA A 138 -8.33 31.32 1.60
N GLU A 139 -8.85 32.46 2.08
CA GLU A 139 -8.76 33.72 1.34
C GLU A 139 -7.34 34.32 1.42
N ARG A 140 -6.56 33.96 2.46
CA ARG A 140 -5.18 34.41 2.67
C ARG A 140 -4.29 33.28 3.18
N ILE A 141 -2.99 33.40 2.93
CA ILE A 141 -1.96 32.42 3.34
C ILE A 141 -1.98 32.15 4.85
N GLU A 142 -2.32 33.16 5.65
CA GLU A 142 -2.42 33.08 7.12
C GLU A 142 -3.56 32.19 7.59
N ASP A 143 -4.58 31.98 6.74
CA ASP A 143 -5.79 31.21 7.04
C ASP A 143 -5.65 29.74 6.61
N LEU A 144 -4.51 29.37 5.99
CA LEU A 144 -4.21 27.98 5.68
C LEU A 144 -3.92 27.23 6.98
N PRO A 145 -4.69 26.17 7.31
CA PRO A 145 -4.36 25.33 8.45
C PRO A 145 -2.96 24.73 8.22
N LEU A 146 -2.14 24.74 9.27
CA LEU A 146 -0.89 23.99 9.28
C LEU A 146 -1.20 22.52 8.96
N ALA A 147 -0.28 21.85 8.26
CA ALA A 147 -0.39 20.40 8.11
C ALA A 147 -0.59 19.79 9.51
N GLY A 148 -1.61 18.94 9.67
CA GLY A 148 -1.82 18.21 10.90
C GLY A 148 -0.58 17.38 11.25
N GLU A 149 -0.45 17.00 12.52
CA GLU A 149 0.61 16.09 12.95
C GLU A 149 0.50 14.78 12.14
N GLY A 150 1.60 14.42 11.47
CA GLY A 150 1.70 13.14 10.78
C GLY A 150 1.75 11.99 11.79
N PRO A 151 1.54 10.74 11.36
CA PRO A 151 1.53 9.57 12.26
C PRO A 151 2.86 9.35 13.02
N ASP A 152 3.95 10.01 12.60
CA ASP A 152 5.26 9.96 13.25
C ASP A 152 5.58 11.23 14.08
N ALA A 153 4.61 12.11 14.36
CA ALA A 153 4.85 13.42 14.98
C ALA A 153 5.29 13.36 16.46
N ASP A 154 5.02 12.26 17.16
CA ASP A 154 5.39 12.06 18.57
C ASP A 154 6.90 11.79 18.79
N GLU A 155 7.73 11.85 17.74
CA GLU A 155 9.13 11.41 17.77
C GLU A 155 10.20 12.53 17.69
N TRP A 156 9.85 13.79 17.97
CA TRP A 156 10.83 14.91 18.02
C TRP A 156 10.83 15.73 19.31
#